data_AF-A0A2I4CT54-F1
#
_entry.id   AF-A0A2I4CT54-F1
#
_cell.length_a   1.000
_cell.length_b   1.000
_cell.length_c   1.000
_cell.angle_alpha   90.00
_cell.angle_beta   90.00
_cell.angle_gamma   90.00
#
_symmetry.space_group_name_H-M   'P 1'
#
loop_
_entity.id
_entity.type
_entity.pdbx_description
1 polymer ?
#
loop_
_entity_poly.entity_id
_entity_poly.type
_entity_poly.pdbx_seq_one_letter_code
_entity_poly.pdbx_strand_id
1 'polypeptide(L)'
;MKRLLIVVVLCGVVSCSVTENALQQDNEVGIPPNTTEAVDETNPKKAQTEEKRHPLFQCPDMSPSPSVPTSVEFVKPADVKVIAALGDSWTTAFGANASSVFGLALEFRHLSWSIGGHRTCQDVITLPNILKLFNPDLIGASSGMSNAFRKTHIKDAGFNLAVTGDNTS
;
A
#
# COMPACT_ATOMS: atom_id res chain seq x y z
N MET A 1 27.08 36.40 50.64
CA MET A 1 27.75 36.43 49.33
C MET A 1 27.45 35.11 48.60
N LYS A 2 26.50 35.10 47.66
CA LYS A 2 26.25 33.98 46.73
C LYS A 2 26.95 34.34 45.42
N ARG A 3 27.86 33.50 44.92
CA ARG A 3 28.45 33.66 43.58
C ARG A 3 27.87 32.59 42.67
N LEU A 4 27.08 33.04 41.70
CA LEU A 4 26.47 32.28 40.63
C LEU A 4 27.54 32.03 39.55
N LEU A 5 27.80 30.77 39.19
CA LEU A 5 28.68 30.39 38.08
C LEU A 5 27.80 30.04 36.87
N ILE A 6 27.87 30.87 35.83
CA ILE A 6 27.25 30.64 34.52
C ILE A 6 28.29 29.93 33.65
N VAL A 7 28.00 28.73 33.17
CA VAL A 7 28.83 28.00 32.20
C VAL A 7 28.27 28.24 30.81
N VAL A 8 29.01 28.97 29.99
CA VAL A 8 28.72 29.19 28.57
C VAL A 8 29.42 28.09 27.77
N VAL A 9 28.63 27.25 27.08
CA VAL A 9 29.16 26.22 26.16
C VAL A 9 29.19 26.82 24.75
N LEU A 10 30.39 27.08 24.25
CA LEU A 10 30.62 27.56 22.88
C LEU A 10 30.70 26.37 21.92
N CYS A 11 29.84 26.39 20.91
CA CYS A 11 29.76 25.42 19.82
C CYS A 11 30.91 25.66 18.83
N GLY A 12 31.79 24.68 18.63
CA GLY A 12 32.84 24.72 17.63
C GLY A 12 32.34 24.18 16.29
N VAL A 13 32.10 25.08 15.33
CA VAL A 13 31.94 24.73 13.92
C VAL A 13 33.32 24.55 13.29
N VAL A 14 33.58 23.36 12.76
CA VAL A 14 34.70 23.12 11.81
C VAL A 14 34.07 22.81 10.47
N SER A 15 34.26 23.72 9.51
CA SER A 15 33.98 23.50 8.10
C SER A 15 35.15 22.77 7.45
N CYS A 16 34.86 21.75 6.63
CA CYS A 16 35.77 21.30 5.58
C CYS A 16 34.91 20.85 4.38
N SER A 17 35.26 21.34 3.19
CA SER A 17 34.58 21.03 1.92
C SER A 17 35.51 20.25 0.98
N VAL A 18 34.89 19.38 0.19
CA VAL A 18 35.37 18.67 -1.04
C VAL A 18 36.12 17.35 -0.85
N THR A 19 35.47 16.23 -1.24
CA THR A 19 35.75 15.49 -2.50
C THR A 19 34.65 14.44 -2.75
N GLU A 20 34.00 14.51 -3.92
CA GLU A 20 33.23 13.40 -4.49
C GLU A 20 34.18 12.23 -4.77
N ASN A 21 33.98 11.12 -4.04
CA ASN A 21 34.28 9.71 -4.39
C ASN A 21 34.39 8.89 -3.10
N ALA A 22 33.27 8.67 -2.41
CA ALA A 22 33.17 7.69 -1.32
C ALA A 22 31.70 7.43 -0.94
N LEU A 23 30.88 6.93 -1.87
CA LEU A 23 29.63 6.24 -1.54
C LEU A 23 29.45 5.07 -2.51
N GLN A 24 30.37 4.11 -2.46
CA GLN A 24 30.13 2.77 -3.00
C GLN A 24 30.72 1.78 -2.01
N GLN A 25 29.84 0.88 -1.51
CA GLN A 25 30.04 -0.14 -0.49
C GLN A 25 30.15 0.44 0.95
N ASP A 26 29.21 0.21 1.88
CA ASP A 26 28.53 -1.05 2.22
C ASP A 26 27.11 -0.78 2.75
N ASN A 27 26.13 -1.53 2.25
CA ASN A 27 24.96 -2.04 3.00
C ASN A 27 24.09 -2.81 2.00
N GLU A 28 24.57 -3.98 1.58
CA GLU A 28 23.64 -5.09 1.45
C GLU A 28 23.01 -5.28 2.84
N VAL A 29 21.75 -4.87 3.01
CA VAL A 29 20.93 -5.49 4.07
C VAL A 29 20.62 -6.88 3.54
N GLY A 30 21.59 -7.77 3.72
CA GLY A 30 21.39 -9.20 3.62
C GLY A 30 20.23 -9.54 4.55
N ILE A 31 19.16 -10.05 3.96
CA ILE A 31 18.18 -10.82 4.73
C ILE A 31 18.92 -12.10 5.11
N PRO A 32 19.23 -12.35 6.39
CA PRO A 32 19.88 -13.60 6.77
C PRO A 32 18.94 -14.79 6.42
N PRO A 33 19.46 -15.87 5.82
CA PRO A 33 18.69 -17.09 5.59
C PRO A 33 18.59 -17.80 6.94
N ASN A 34 17.60 -17.39 7.73
CA ASN A 34 17.01 -18.09 8.88
C ASN A 34 16.40 -17.01 9.79
N THR A 35 15.16 -16.63 9.50
CA THR A 35 14.29 -15.99 10.51
C THR A 35 12.87 -16.44 10.24
N THR A 36 12.69 -17.76 10.20
CA THR A 36 11.39 -18.41 10.34
C THR A 36 10.99 -18.62 11.80
N GLU A 37 11.82 -18.23 12.77
CA GLU A 37 11.56 -18.45 14.20
C GLU A 37 12.01 -17.24 15.03
N ALA A 38 11.15 -16.23 15.15
CA ALA A 38 11.05 -15.24 16.24
C ALA A 38 10.19 -14.05 15.80
N VAL A 39 8.93 -14.31 15.42
CA VAL A 39 7.87 -13.29 15.41
C VAL A 39 6.66 -13.92 16.08
N ASP A 40 6.85 -14.32 17.33
CA ASP A 40 5.75 -14.54 18.26
C ASP A 40 6.13 -13.86 19.58
N GLU A 41 5.11 -13.29 20.23
CA GLU A 41 5.17 -12.50 21.47
C GLU A 41 5.68 -11.05 21.37
N THR A 42 4.80 -10.16 20.88
CA THR A 42 4.31 -8.96 21.59
C THR A 42 3.51 -8.08 20.63
N ASN A 43 2.33 -8.56 20.21
CA ASN A 43 1.32 -7.63 19.72
C ASN A 43 -0.07 -8.23 20.01
N PRO A 44 -0.94 -7.56 20.78
CA PRO A 44 -2.33 -7.98 20.87
C PRO A 44 -2.87 -7.91 19.44
N LYS A 45 -3.15 -9.09 18.86
CA LYS A 45 -3.71 -9.30 17.53
C LYS A 45 -4.56 -8.10 17.14
N LYS A 46 -4.17 -7.36 16.09
CA LYS A 46 -5.06 -6.40 15.43
C LYS A 46 -6.28 -7.18 15.01
N ALA A 47 -7.31 -7.18 15.87
CA ALA A 47 -8.56 -7.92 15.81
C ALA A 47 -8.57 -9.07 14.78
N GLN A 48 -7.69 -10.06 14.96
CA GLN A 48 -7.94 -11.39 14.39
C GLN A 48 -8.83 -12.13 15.36
N THR A 49 -10.07 -11.64 15.43
CA THR A 49 -11.22 -12.52 15.57
C THR A 49 -11.14 -13.46 14.36
N GLU A 50 -11.23 -14.78 14.59
CA GLU A 50 -11.56 -15.84 13.62
C GLU A 50 -11.71 -15.35 12.18
N GLU A 51 -10.95 -15.86 11.21
CA GLU A 51 -10.97 -15.53 9.77
C GLU A 51 -12.39 -15.33 9.22
N LYS A 52 -12.99 -14.17 9.52
CA LYS A 52 -14.41 -13.95 9.35
C LYS A 52 -14.58 -13.48 7.93
N ARG A 53 -14.57 -14.45 7.03
CA ARG A 53 -14.84 -14.24 5.63
C ARG A 53 -16.21 -13.59 5.49
N HIS A 54 -16.28 -12.59 4.63
CA HIS A 54 -17.54 -12.00 4.22
C HIS A 54 -18.40 -13.07 3.53
N PRO A 55 -19.74 -12.95 3.62
CA PRO A 55 -20.61 -13.86 2.90
C PRO A 55 -20.33 -13.77 1.39
N LEU A 56 -20.65 -14.85 0.68
CA LEU A 56 -20.57 -14.87 -0.77
C LEU A 56 -21.44 -13.75 -1.36
N PHE A 57 -20.82 -12.90 -2.17
CA PHE A 57 -21.52 -11.90 -2.96
C PHE A 57 -21.98 -12.55 -4.26
N GLN A 58 -23.29 -12.73 -4.42
CA GLN A 58 -23.90 -13.35 -5.59
C GLN A 58 -25.00 -12.45 -6.14
N CYS A 59 -24.97 -12.19 -7.45
CA CYS A 59 -26.00 -11.46 -8.17
C CYS A 59 -26.76 -12.41 -9.10
N PRO A 60 -28.05 -12.12 -9.42
CA PRO A 60 -28.83 -12.93 -10.36
C PRO A 60 -28.22 -12.98 -11.76
N ASP A 61 -27.63 -11.87 -12.23
CA ASP A 61 -26.90 -11.79 -13.49
C ASP A 61 -25.48 -11.29 -13.22
N MET A 62 -24.50 -12.09 -13.60
CA MET A 62 -23.08 -11.75 -13.61
C MET A 62 -22.46 -11.89 -15.01
N SER A 63 -23.28 -12.14 -16.03
CA SER A 63 -22.82 -12.32 -17.39
C SER A 63 -22.41 -10.98 -18.04
N PRO A 64 -21.49 -10.98 -19.02
CA PRO A 64 -21.22 -9.82 -19.85
C PRO A 64 -22.41 -9.46 -20.74
N SER A 65 -22.40 -8.26 -21.30
CA SER A 65 -23.39 -7.84 -22.28
C SER A 65 -23.25 -8.66 -23.57
N PRO A 66 -24.35 -8.88 -24.33
CA PRO A 66 -24.30 -9.66 -25.58
C PRO A 66 -23.34 -9.08 -26.64
N SER A 67 -23.06 -7.78 -26.55
CA SER A 67 -22.09 -7.06 -27.37
C SER A 67 -21.46 -5.94 -26.56
N VAL A 68 -20.34 -5.37 -27.03
CA VAL A 68 -19.70 -4.23 -26.36
C VAL A 68 -20.67 -3.04 -26.38
N PRO A 69 -21.11 -2.55 -25.21
CA PRO A 69 -22.09 -1.48 -25.13
C PRO A 69 -21.51 -0.19 -25.71
N THR A 70 -22.31 0.52 -26.51
CA THR A 70 -21.94 1.81 -27.10
C THR A 70 -22.35 3.00 -26.23
N SER A 71 -23.14 2.77 -25.18
CA SER A 71 -23.62 3.79 -24.26
C SER A 71 -23.59 3.30 -22.81
N VAL A 72 -23.44 4.24 -21.89
CA VAL A 72 -23.17 3.98 -20.47
C VAL A 72 -24.34 3.31 -19.75
N GLU A 73 -25.58 3.55 -20.20
CA GLU A 73 -26.78 2.95 -19.63
C GLU A 73 -26.90 1.43 -19.87
N PHE A 74 -26.14 0.89 -20.81
CA PHE A 74 -26.12 -0.55 -21.13
C PHE A 74 -24.89 -1.27 -20.58
N VAL A 75 -23.97 -0.56 -19.91
CA VAL A 75 -22.75 -1.17 -19.37
C VAL A 75 -23.10 -2.03 -18.17
N LYS A 76 -22.78 -3.32 -18.26
CA LYS A 76 -22.82 -4.24 -17.11
C LYS A 76 -21.45 -4.26 -16.42
N PRO A 77 -21.39 -4.60 -15.11
CA PRO A 77 -20.12 -4.73 -14.40
C PRO A 77 -19.14 -5.72 -15.07
N ALA A 78 -19.67 -6.78 -15.70
CA ALA A 78 -18.89 -7.77 -16.45
C ALA A 78 -18.24 -7.21 -17.74
N ASP A 79 -18.69 -6.06 -18.24
CA ASP A 79 -18.09 -5.41 -19.41
C ASP A 79 -16.83 -4.60 -19.05
N VAL A 80 -16.59 -4.36 -17.75
CA VAL A 80 -15.40 -3.64 -17.26
C VAL A 80 -14.18 -4.57 -17.33
N LYS A 81 -13.20 -4.20 -18.16
CA LYS A 81 -11.98 -4.99 -18.40
C LYS A 81 -10.74 -4.46 -17.67
N VAL A 82 -10.71 -3.14 -17.44
CA VAL A 82 -9.58 -2.45 -16.84
C VAL A 82 -10.09 -1.57 -15.71
N ILE A 83 -9.37 -1.59 -14.59
CA ILE A 83 -9.57 -0.67 -13.49
C ILE A 83 -8.25 0.05 -13.19
N ALA A 84 -8.34 1.35 -12.95
CA ALA A 84 -7.21 2.20 -12.60
C ALA A 84 -7.66 3.22 -11.55
N ALA A 85 -6.72 3.72 -10.76
CA ALA A 85 -7.01 4.70 -9.74
C ALA A 85 -5.93 5.79 -9.67
N LEU A 86 -6.39 7.01 -9.44
CA LEU A 86 -5.60 8.19 -9.13
C LEU A 86 -6.06 8.70 -7.77
N GLY A 87 -5.17 9.33 -7.01
CA GLY A 87 -5.54 9.91 -5.73
C GLY A 87 -4.35 10.04 -4.78
N ASP A 88 -4.67 10.04 -3.50
CA ASP A 88 -3.75 10.36 -2.42
C ASP A 88 -3.45 9.12 -1.54
N SER A 89 -3.11 9.39 -0.27
CA SER A 89 -2.78 8.40 0.75
C SER A 89 -3.89 7.36 1.03
N TRP A 90 -5.15 7.67 0.77
CA TRP A 90 -6.23 6.68 0.92
C TRP A 90 -6.24 5.67 -0.22
N THR A 91 -6.01 6.13 -1.44
CA THR A 91 -5.92 5.24 -2.59
C THR A 91 -4.65 4.39 -2.55
N THR A 92 -3.57 4.88 -1.93
CA THR A 92 -2.36 4.07 -1.64
C THR A 92 -2.52 3.12 -0.45
N ALA A 93 -3.58 3.28 0.35
CA ALA A 93 -3.81 2.54 1.60
C ALA A 93 -2.64 2.66 2.58
N PHE A 94 -2.18 3.89 2.79
CA PHE A 94 -1.09 4.23 3.71
C PHE A 94 -1.38 3.71 5.13
N GLY A 95 -0.49 2.86 5.65
CA GLY A 95 -0.60 2.29 6.99
C GLY A 95 -1.78 1.34 7.22
N ALA A 96 -2.52 0.93 6.18
CA ALA A 96 -3.78 0.19 6.36
C ALA A 96 -3.63 -1.12 7.15
N ASN A 97 -2.48 -1.81 7.04
CA ASN A 97 -2.14 -2.99 7.83
C ASN A 97 -0.93 -2.79 8.76
N ALA A 98 -0.68 -1.55 9.19
CA ALA A 98 0.37 -1.27 10.17
C ALA A 98 0.00 -1.84 11.55
N SER A 99 0.96 -2.53 12.18
CA SER A 99 0.91 -3.01 13.57
C SER A 99 1.95 -2.33 14.47
N SER A 100 2.80 -1.48 13.88
CA SER A 100 3.86 -0.72 14.55
C SER A 100 3.98 0.67 13.94
N VAL A 101 4.61 1.60 14.66
CA VAL A 101 4.85 2.97 14.19
C VAL A 101 5.69 2.99 12.90
N PHE A 102 6.65 2.08 12.77
CA PHE A 102 7.44 1.93 11.53
C PHE A 102 6.59 1.45 10.34
N GLY A 103 5.55 0.66 10.59
CA GLY A 103 4.62 0.20 9.57
C GLY A 103 3.72 1.29 8.99
N LEU A 104 3.65 2.47 9.61
CA LEU A 104 2.88 3.59 9.07
C LEU A 104 3.46 4.10 7.75
N ALA A 105 4.78 3.99 7.54
CA ALA A 105 5.44 4.43 6.31
C ALA A 105 5.23 3.50 5.09
N LEU A 106 4.34 2.52 5.19
CA LEU A 106 4.07 1.53 4.15
C LEU A 106 2.73 1.80 3.45
N GLU A 107 2.71 1.63 2.14
CA GLU A 107 1.53 1.74 1.28
C GLU A 107 1.00 0.35 0.95
N PHE A 108 -0.07 -0.08 1.62
CA PHE A 108 -0.66 -1.39 1.42
C PHE A 108 -1.64 -1.38 0.24
N ARG A 109 -1.18 -0.97 -0.96
CA ARG A 109 -2.04 -0.71 -2.14
C ARG A 109 -3.00 -1.86 -2.46
N HIS A 110 -2.58 -3.10 -2.25
CA HIS A 110 -3.42 -4.30 -2.39
C HIS A 110 -4.66 -4.36 -1.48
N LEU A 111 -4.68 -3.61 -0.37
CA LEU A 111 -5.80 -3.48 0.56
C LEU A 111 -6.62 -2.21 0.33
N SER A 112 -6.28 -1.40 -0.67
CA SER A 112 -7.03 -0.19 -1.00
C SER A 112 -8.46 -0.55 -1.38
N TRP A 113 -9.44 0.13 -0.80
CA TRP A 113 -10.85 -0.13 -1.07
C TRP A 113 -11.21 0.09 -2.55
N SER A 114 -10.53 1.02 -3.22
CA SER A 114 -10.82 1.45 -4.59
C SER A 114 -10.10 0.64 -5.66
N ILE A 115 -8.90 0.10 -5.36
CA ILE A 115 -8.03 -0.53 -6.37
C ILE A 115 -7.24 -1.74 -5.86
N GLY A 116 -7.43 -2.13 -4.61
CA GLY A 116 -6.78 -3.30 -4.03
C GLY A 116 -7.31 -4.62 -4.60
N GLY A 117 -6.42 -5.57 -4.90
CA GLY A 117 -6.75 -6.89 -5.42
C GLY A 117 -6.32 -8.03 -4.49
N HIS A 118 -6.19 -7.79 -3.19
CA HIS A 118 -5.78 -8.82 -2.24
C HIS A 118 -6.81 -9.95 -2.15
N ARG A 119 -6.37 -11.18 -2.42
CA ARG A 119 -7.17 -12.42 -2.33
C ARG A 119 -8.54 -12.28 -3.03
N THR A 120 -9.64 -12.61 -2.35
CA THR A 120 -10.99 -12.62 -2.89
C THR A 120 -11.89 -11.59 -2.20
N CYS A 121 -13.09 -11.36 -2.76
CA CYS A 121 -14.11 -10.50 -2.15
C CYS A 121 -14.57 -11.00 -0.76
N GLN A 122 -14.41 -12.29 -0.46
CA GLN A 122 -14.72 -12.83 0.86
C GLN A 122 -13.65 -12.46 1.89
N ASP A 123 -12.40 -12.28 1.47
CA ASP A 123 -11.29 -11.91 2.36
C ASP A 123 -11.25 -10.40 2.59
N VAL A 124 -11.33 -9.64 1.50
CA VAL A 124 -11.26 -8.18 1.51
C VAL A 124 -12.23 -7.64 0.48
N ILE A 125 -13.22 -6.88 0.92
CA ILE A 125 -14.16 -6.20 0.04
C ILE A 125 -13.45 -4.97 -0.55
N THR A 126 -13.09 -5.06 -1.82
CA THR A 126 -12.56 -3.95 -2.62
C THR A 126 -13.33 -3.88 -3.93
N LEU A 127 -13.32 -2.71 -4.57
CA LEU A 127 -13.97 -2.53 -5.87
C LEU A 127 -13.44 -3.52 -6.93
N PRO A 128 -12.12 -3.75 -7.09
CA PRO A 128 -11.64 -4.79 -8.01
C PRO A 128 -12.05 -6.20 -7.64
N ASN A 129 -12.09 -6.55 -6.35
CA ASN A 129 -12.50 -7.89 -5.92
C ASN A 129 -13.99 -8.14 -6.21
N ILE A 130 -14.84 -7.10 -6.12
CA ILE A 130 -16.24 -7.18 -6.55
C ILE A 130 -16.32 -7.34 -8.07
N LEU A 131 -15.62 -6.50 -8.84
CA LEU A 131 -15.64 -6.55 -10.31
C LEU A 131 -15.10 -7.88 -10.87
N LYS A 132 -14.11 -8.49 -10.20
CA LYS A 132 -13.61 -9.83 -10.54
C LYS A 132 -14.66 -10.93 -10.44
N LEU A 133 -15.72 -10.75 -9.65
CA LEU A 133 -16.85 -11.70 -9.61
C LEU A 133 -17.65 -11.69 -10.92
N PHE A 134 -17.65 -10.56 -11.62
CA PHE A 134 -18.35 -10.38 -12.91
C PHE A 134 -17.42 -10.63 -14.10
N ASN A 135 -16.16 -10.22 -14.00
CA ASN A 135 -15.13 -10.45 -15.01
C ASN A 135 -13.81 -10.89 -14.37
N PRO A 136 -13.51 -12.20 -14.34
CA PRO A 136 -12.27 -12.72 -13.78
C PRO A 136 -10.99 -12.19 -14.46
N ASP A 137 -11.09 -11.76 -15.72
CA ASP A 137 -9.96 -11.24 -16.51
C ASP A 137 -9.69 -9.74 -16.27
N LEU A 138 -10.26 -9.14 -15.21
CA LEU A 138 -10.05 -7.73 -14.85
C LEU A 138 -8.56 -7.42 -14.59
N ILE A 139 -8.03 -6.42 -15.30
CA ILE A 139 -6.64 -5.98 -15.19
C ILE A 139 -6.54 -4.65 -14.43
N GLY A 140 -5.45 -4.46 -13.67
CA GLY A 140 -5.06 -3.17 -13.10
C GLY A 140 -5.19 -3.07 -11.57
N ALA A 141 -5.76 -4.07 -10.91
CA ALA A 141 -5.81 -4.13 -9.45
C ALA A 141 -4.39 -4.19 -8.84
N SER A 142 -4.18 -3.52 -7.71
CA SER A 142 -2.94 -3.57 -6.94
C SER A 142 -2.79 -4.91 -6.23
N SER A 143 -1.59 -5.48 -6.22
CA SER A 143 -1.30 -6.79 -5.65
C SER A 143 -0.29 -6.74 -4.50
N GLY A 144 0.50 -5.67 -4.41
CA GLY A 144 1.61 -5.56 -3.47
C GLY A 144 1.55 -4.36 -2.53
N MET A 145 2.63 -4.20 -1.78
CA MET A 145 2.89 -3.10 -0.87
C MET A 145 4.23 -2.47 -1.22
N SER A 146 4.39 -1.19 -0.92
CA SER A 146 5.65 -0.47 -1.07
C SER A 146 5.91 0.43 0.13
N ASN A 147 7.11 0.98 0.19
CA ASN A 147 7.44 2.06 1.11
C ASN A 147 7.04 3.39 0.47
N ALA A 148 6.34 4.25 1.20
CA ALA A 148 5.83 5.53 0.69
C ALA A 148 6.94 6.48 0.19
N PHE A 149 8.17 6.30 0.67
CA PHE A 149 9.33 7.12 0.29
C PHE A 149 10.18 6.48 -0.82
N ARG A 150 9.72 5.37 -1.41
CA ARG A 150 10.40 4.69 -2.53
C ARG A 150 9.49 4.58 -3.74
N LYS A 151 10.10 4.50 -4.93
CA LYS A 151 9.36 4.22 -6.16
C LYS A 151 8.71 2.84 -6.05
N THR A 152 7.41 2.78 -6.34
CA THR A 152 6.65 1.53 -6.38
C THR A 152 6.78 0.89 -7.76
N HIS A 153 6.99 -0.43 -7.81
CA HIS A 153 7.02 -1.16 -9.08
C HIS A 153 5.61 -1.41 -9.59
N ILE A 154 5.44 -1.38 -10.92
CA ILE A 154 4.15 -1.64 -11.58
C ILE A 154 3.54 -3.00 -11.22
N LYS A 155 4.39 -4.01 -10.97
CA LYS A 155 3.96 -5.36 -10.56
C LYS A 155 3.21 -5.37 -9.22
N ASP A 156 3.50 -4.40 -8.35
CA ASP A 156 2.94 -4.29 -6.99
C ASP A 156 1.78 -3.27 -6.97
N ALA A 157 1.96 -2.13 -7.63
CA ALA A 157 0.96 -1.07 -7.71
C ALA A 157 -0.21 -1.41 -8.65
N GLY A 158 -0.02 -2.22 -9.69
CA GLY A 158 -1.00 -2.29 -10.78
C GLY A 158 -1.19 -0.91 -11.42
N PHE A 159 -2.43 -0.54 -11.73
CA PHE A 159 -2.78 0.79 -12.25
C PHE A 159 -3.22 1.76 -11.15
N ASN A 160 -2.75 1.54 -9.92
CA ASN A 160 -2.86 2.51 -8.84
C ASN A 160 -1.73 3.55 -8.96
N LEU A 161 -2.06 4.68 -9.55
CA LEU A 161 -1.18 5.83 -9.77
C LEU A 161 -1.28 6.87 -8.65
N ALA A 162 -1.95 6.55 -7.54
CA ALA A 162 -2.05 7.46 -6.41
C ALA A 162 -0.69 7.72 -5.75
N VAL A 163 -0.52 8.90 -5.17
CA VAL A 163 0.70 9.33 -4.48
C VAL A 163 0.33 9.82 -3.08
N THR A 164 0.96 9.26 -2.05
CA THR A 164 0.70 9.69 -0.68
C THR A 164 1.03 11.17 -0.49
N GLY A 165 0.06 11.95 0.01
CA GLY A 165 0.20 13.39 0.24
C GLY A 165 -0.11 14.28 -0.98
N ASP A 166 -0.50 13.69 -2.10
CA ASP A 166 -0.85 14.41 -3.31
C ASP A 166 -2.17 15.17 -3.18
N ASN A 167 -2.32 16.25 -3.93
CA ASN A 167 -3.53 17.07 -3.95
C ASN A 167 -3.72 17.74 -5.33
N THR A 168 -4.85 18.41 -5.53
CA THR A 168 -5.21 18.97 -6.86
C THR A 168 -4.65 20.38 -7.13
N SER A 169 -3.89 20.98 -6.21
CA SER A 169 -3.53 22.40 -6.22
C SER A 169 -2.17 22.70 -6.84
#